data_AF-W9VPG4-F1
#
_entry.id   AF-W9VPG4-F1
#
_cell.length_a   1.000
_cell.length_b   1.000
_cell.length_c   1.000
_cell.angle_alpha   90.00
_cell.angle_beta   90.00
_cell.angle_gamma   90.00
#
_symmetry.space_group_name_H-M   'P 1'
#
loop_
_entity.id
_entity.type
_entity.pdbx_description
1 polymer ?
#
loop_
_entity_poly.entity_id
_entity_poly.type
_entity_poly.pdbx_seq_one_letter_code
_entity_poly.pdbx_strand_id
1 'polypeptide(L)'
;MTPGELAAFASTVGAFSAGQIDRLYQLVVGPRGGVGASALREQWRSLGLQDGGNSVAGDVADDLCLEFIIDVADTDPDTPLESKFFEILDAANIALTTTTTTTSSPRPSSAYSIESIDENEPLWRQAVVLDNRRLVSQVIDIWQDRVIERRAAYEQYEDPEANAVADNQYRDKLAKRTIDHWRSRVQHVKTLEAMAAGLLFRRDATRTLTALILAERETVFVRERQRRSAARFLAIWRQKTALIREMEDHADNFRNLHAAQNVLACLSETRQHHEEAECRAVTIYEGTLARRVFNQWFAQSQAICVNHERAEAAADYFAAKHAFQKLRARAQSRLAQKEITQARIHLLCLKYFRKWRLAVRDIKEAKYNAAYKTMRRKVKENIARASLTIWREKMRRVRAMHATADEILAQKQGENARKMAHSAIVAMYRHTEETRRAESLADEFYHQTLVRRLGIFGAHWLVPARQILANQRVADEYRATRLATYTLSALRTMRNYAFRAKRLEEDADTLRQRNEKKRALAFLHRWRQAAVRAQEDGGAAVENSLVPATPAARRSQLLASTTPAYTPGTGLFGATGRTIDEEQDEAEEEEEEVDEPDEVRAS
;
A
#
# COMPACT_ATOMS: atom_id res chain seq x y z
N MET A 1 66.71 3.99 -54.54
CA MET A 1 65.72 3.87 -55.65
C MET A 1 66.32 3.19 -56.88
N THR A 2 65.57 2.35 -57.58
CA THR A 2 66.02 1.77 -58.86
C THR A 2 65.82 2.75 -60.03
N PRO A 3 66.63 2.68 -61.11
CA PRO A 3 66.52 3.62 -62.23
C PRO A 3 65.16 3.57 -62.97
N GLY A 4 64.43 2.45 -62.91
CA GLY A 4 63.08 2.34 -63.46
C GLY A 4 62.02 3.09 -62.64
N GLU A 5 62.15 3.08 -61.31
CA GLU A 5 61.29 3.84 -60.39
C GLU A 5 61.57 5.34 -60.51
N LEU A 6 62.85 5.74 -60.59
CA LEU A 6 63.25 7.13 -60.80
C LEU A 6 62.64 7.74 -62.07
N ALA A 7 62.60 7.00 -63.18
CA ALA A 7 61.97 7.46 -64.42
C ALA A 7 60.43 7.60 -64.30
N ALA A 8 59.79 6.72 -63.53
CA ALA A 8 58.35 6.80 -63.29
C ALA A 8 57.98 8.00 -62.40
N PHE A 9 58.77 8.26 -61.35
CA PHE A 9 58.59 9.43 -60.50
C PHE A 9 58.94 10.75 -61.24
N ALA A 10 59.98 10.77 -62.07
CA ALA A 10 60.32 11.94 -62.88
C ALA A 10 59.19 12.31 -63.88
N SER A 11 58.55 11.30 -64.49
CA SER A 11 57.41 11.50 -65.39
C SER A 11 56.17 12.06 -64.67
N THR A 12 55.91 11.61 -63.44
CA THR A 12 54.77 12.09 -62.64
C THR A 12 54.98 13.51 -62.11
N VAL A 13 56.19 13.86 -61.65
CA VAL A 13 56.51 15.25 -61.24
C VAL A 13 56.46 16.22 -62.42
N GLY A 14 56.88 15.78 -63.61
CA GLY A 14 56.79 16.60 -64.83
C GLY A 14 55.36 17.02 -65.21
N ALA A 15 54.33 16.33 -64.69
CA ALA A 15 52.93 16.68 -64.92
C ALA A 15 52.39 17.71 -63.91
N PHE A 16 53.13 18.04 -62.85
CA PHE A 16 52.70 19.00 -61.83
C PHE A 16 52.93 20.45 -62.26
N SER A 17 52.07 21.34 -61.79
CA SER A 17 52.24 22.78 -62.03
C SER A 17 53.41 23.34 -61.20
N ALA A 18 54.02 24.44 -61.66
CA ALA A 18 55.13 25.09 -60.95
C ALA A 18 54.79 25.43 -59.48
N GLY A 19 53.55 25.90 -59.22
CA GLY A 19 53.10 26.20 -57.85
C GLY A 19 52.94 24.94 -56.97
N GLN A 20 52.59 23.79 -57.55
CA GLN A 20 52.56 22.51 -56.82
C GLN A 20 53.97 22.02 -56.50
N ILE A 21 54.91 22.17 -57.44
CA ILE A 21 56.32 21.81 -57.23
C ILE A 21 56.95 22.69 -56.14
N ASP A 22 56.66 23.99 -56.13
CA ASP A 22 57.13 24.91 -55.08
C ASP A 22 56.57 24.56 -53.69
N ARG A 23 55.29 24.13 -53.62
CA ARG A 23 54.67 23.65 -52.38
C ARG A 23 55.28 22.33 -51.91
N LEU A 24 55.57 21.39 -52.82
CA LEU A 24 56.25 20.13 -52.49
C LEU A 24 57.68 20.42 -51.99
N TYR A 25 58.39 21.36 -52.61
CA TYR A 25 59.69 21.82 -52.16
C TYR A 25 59.63 22.40 -50.73
N GLN A 26 58.64 23.26 -50.44
CA GLN A 26 58.43 23.80 -49.09
C GLN A 26 58.05 22.72 -48.06
N LEU A 27 57.32 21.68 -48.47
CA LEU A 27 56.98 20.54 -47.62
C LEU A 27 58.21 19.69 -47.28
N VAL A 28 59.09 19.46 -48.25
CA VAL A 28 60.27 18.59 -48.13
C VAL A 28 61.42 19.30 -47.40
N VAL A 29 61.68 20.58 -47.69
CA VAL A 29 62.80 21.37 -47.12
C VAL A 29 62.38 22.18 -45.88
N GLY A 30 61.08 22.26 -45.58
CA GLY A 30 60.55 23.08 -44.51
C GLY A 30 61.02 22.66 -43.10
N PRO A 31 61.05 23.59 -42.12
CA PRO A 31 61.60 23.39 -40.77
C PRO A 31 60.83 22.39 -39.89
N ARG A 32 59.84 21.69 -40.46
CA ARG A 32 58.95 20.76 -39.76
C ARG A 32 58.90 19.38 -40.40
N GLY A 33 59.82 18.99 -41.30
CA GLY A 33 59.81 17.69 -41.98
C GLY A 33 59.53 16.51 -41.04
N GLY A 34 58.27 16.10 -40.97
CA GLY A 34 57.80 15.03 -40.09
C GLY A 34 57.84 13.72 -40.83
N VAL A 35 58.62 12.75 -40.34
CA VAL A 35 58.70 11.41 -40.96
C VAL A 35 57.42 10.65 -40.63
N GLY A 36 56.48 10.61 -41.58
CA GLY A 36 55.25 9.81 -41.50
C GLY A 36 54.10 10.37 -42.34
N ALA A 37 53.34 9.48 -43.00
CA ALA A 37 52.25 9.85 -43.91
C ALA A 37 51.14 10.69 -43.26
N SER A 38 50.94 10.60 -41.94
CA SER A 38 50.01 11.46 -41.20
C SER A 38 50.54 12.87 -40.99
N ALA A 39 51.83 13.02 -40.69
CA ALA A 39 52.48 14.31 -40.48
C ALA A 39 52.60 15.10 -41.79
N LEU A 40 52.94 14.43 -42.91
CA LEU A 40 52.98 15.04 -44.24
C LEU A 40 51.61 15.55 -44.68
N ARG A 41 50.52 14.79 -44.43
CA ARG A 41 49.15 15.23 -44.74
C ARG A 41 48.71 16.45 -43.93
N GLU A 42 49.06 16.50 -42.64
CA GLU A 42 48.74 17.67 -41.80
C GLU A 42 49.52 18.91 -42.24
N GLN A 43 50.79 18.75 -42.61
CA GLN A 43 51.64 19.84 -43.08
C GLN A 43 51.21 20.37 -44.44
N TRP A 44 50.87 19.50 -45.38
CA TRP A 44 50.34 19.90 -46.67
C TRP A 44 49.04 20.71 -46.54
N ARG A 45 48.11 20.27 -45.69
CA ARG A 45 46.89 21.04 -45.38
C ARG A 45 47.22 22.40 -44.76
N SER A 46 48.27 22.48 -43.93
CA SER A 46 48.68 23.75 -43.32
C SER A 46 49.30 24.73 -44.32
N LEU A 47 50.04 24.24 -45.33
CA LEU A 47 50.59 25.06 -46.41
C LEU A 47 49.48 25.56 -47.36
N GLY A 48 48.50 24.70 -47.69
CA GLY A 48 47.34 25.11 -48.48
C GLY A 48 46.48 26.20 -47.83
N LEU A 49 46.43 26.24 -46.48
CA LEU A 49 45.74 27.30 -45.73
C LEU A 49 46.50 28.64 -45.71
N GLN A 50 47.82 28.64 -45.90
CA GLN A 50 48.64 29.87 -45.92
C GLN A 50 48.59 30.60 -47.26
N ASP A 51 48.38 29.89 -48.37
CA ASP A 51 48.33 30.47 -49.72
C ASP A 51 47.01 31.18 -50.08
N GLY A 52 46.11 31.39 -49.11
CA GLY A 52 44.92 32.25 -49.27
C GLY A 52 43.83 31.75 -50.25
N GLY A 53 43.99 30.55 -50.80
CA GLY A 53 43.00 29.90 -51.64
C GLY A 53 41.91 29.22 -50.82
N ASN A 54 40.73 29.83 -50.72
CA ASN A 54 39.53 29.26 -50.08
C ASN A 54 38.89 28.10 -50.89
N SER A 55 39.67 27.16 -51.42
CA SER A 55 39.14 25.88 -51.93
C SER A 55 39.27 24.81 -50.85
N VAL A 56 38.29 24.76 -49.95
CA VAL A 56 38.13 23.69 -48.93
C VAL A 56 37.57 22.39 -49.55
N ALA A 57 37.79 22.17 -50.85
CA ALA A 57 37.48 20.92 -51.53
C ALA A 57 38.75 20.49 -52.25
N GLY A 58 39.25 19.30 -51.91
CA GLY A 58 40.39 18.68 -52.57
C GLY A 58 40.15 18.70 -54.07
N ASP A 59 40.97 19.49 -54.76
CA ASP A 59 41.10 19.36 -56.19
C ASP A 59 41.82 18.03 -56.41
N VAL A 60 41.35 17.20 -57.34
CA VAL A 60 41.87 15.83 -57.55
C VAL A 60 43.38 15.85 -57.83
N ALA A 61 43.91 16.98 -58.31
CA ALA A 61 45.33 17.23 -58.53
C ALA A 61 46.17 17.38 -57.24
N ASP A 62 45.60 17.88 -56.14
CA ASP A 62 46.33 18.07 -54.87
C ASP A 62 46.43 16.77 -54.07
N ASP A 63 45.44 15.88 -54.20
CA ASP A 63 45.52 14.52 -53.64
C ASP A 63 46.60 13.69 -54.36
N LEU A 64 46.77 13.87 -55.68
CA LEU A 64 47.84 13.23 -56.45
C LEU A 64 49.24 13.71 -56.07
N CYS A 65 49.41 14.99 -55.73
CA CYS A 65 50.70 15.53 -55.24
C CYS A 65 51.07 14.96 -53.86
N LEU A 66 50.05 14.76 -53.01
CA LEU A 66 50.20 14.15 -51.69
C LEU A 66 50.52 12.66 -51.77
N GLU A 67 49.81 11.91 -52.61
CA GLU A 67 50.08 10.49 -52.84
C GLU A 67 51.49 10.31 -53.41
N PHE A 68 51.90 11.15 -54.37
CA PHE A 68 53.25 11.15 -54.90
C PHE A 68 54.34 11.29 -53.81
N ILE A 69 54.21 12.25 -52.89
CA ILE A 69 55.26 12.45 -51.88
C ILE A 69 55.29 11.33 -50.83
N ILE A 70 54.14 10.71 -50.56
CA ILE A 70 54.02 9.54 -49.68
C ILE A 70 54.67 8.32 -50.35
N ASP A 71 54.42 8.10 -51.63
CA ASP A 71 55.00 7.00 -52.39
C ASP A 71 56.54 7.13 -52.49
N VAL A 72 57.06 8.36 -52.62
CA VAL A 72 58.52 8.66 -52.60
C VAL A 72 59.12 8.46 -51.20
N ALA A 73 58.35 8.73 -50.14
CA ALA A 73 58.79 8.47 -48.76
C ALA A 73 58.86 6.97 -48.44
N ASP A 74 57.90 6.20 -48.95
CA ASP A 74 57.80 4.76 -48.73
C ASP A 74 58.80 3.95 -49.59
N THR A 75 59.28 4.51 -50.70
CA THR A 75 60.36 3.89 -51.48
C THR A 75 61.70 4.12 -50.80
N ASP A 76 62.34 3.04 -50.32
CA ASP A 76 63.73 3.01 -49.81
C ASP A 76 63.93 3.82 -48.50
N PRO A 77 63.41 3.35 -47.34
CA PRO A 77 63.29 4.13 -46.10
C PRO A 77 64.63 4.60 -45.50
N ASP A 78 65.76 4.07 -45.96
CA ASP A 78 67.09 4.39 -45.43
C ASP A 78 67.69 5.68 -46.02
N THR A 79 67.14 6.19 -47.13
CA THR A 79 67.58 7.45 -47.75
C THR A 79 66.64 8.62 -47.38
N PRO A 80 67.19 9.80 -47.02
CA PRO A 80 66.37 10.94 -46.62
C PRO A 80 65.51 11.44 -47.80
N LEU A 81 64.26 11.81 -47.50
CA LEU A 81 63.25 12.23 -48.47
C LEU A 81 63.73 13.38 -49.36
N GLU A 82 64.51 14.31 -48.79
CA GLU A 82 65.12 15.43 -49.51
C GLU A 82 66.03 14.97 -50.65
N SER A 83 66.93 14.01 -50.39
CA SER A 83 67.87 13.50 -51.40
C SER A 83 67.14 12.82 -52.55
N LYS A 84 66.09 12.03 -52.26
CA LYS A 84 65.27 11.37 -53.29
C LYS A 84 64.50 12.39 -54.13
N PHE A 85 63.93 13.41 -53.49
CA PHE A 85 63.17 14.44 -54.19
C PHE A 85 64.06 15.24 -55.14
N PHE A 86 65.30 15.58 -54.74
CA PHE A 86 66.25 16.24 -55.63
C PHE A 86 66.72 15.33 -56.77
N GLU A 87 66.98 14.05 -56.52
CA GLU A 87 67.30 13.08 -57.59
C GLU A 87 66.16 12.95 -58.62
N ILE A 88 64.90 13.02 -58.19
CA ILE A 88 63.73 13.00 -59.07
C ILE A 88 63.60 14.30 -59.88
N LEU A 89 63.85 15.46 -59.27
CA LEU A 89 63.82 16.76 -59.96
C LEU A 89 64.94 16.89 -61.01
N ASP A 90 66.14 16.41 -60.68
CA ASP A 90 67.27 16.34 -61.62
C ASP A 90 66.97 15.38 -62.77
N ALA A 91 66.38 14.21 -62.50
CA ALA A 91 65.94 13.26 -63.52
C ALA A 91 64.80 13.81 -64.42
N ALA A 92 63.97 14.71 -63.89
CA ALA A 92 62.90 15.38 -64.63
C ALA A 92 63.36 16.65 -65.40
N ASN A 93 64.62 17.05 -65.28
CA ASN A 93 65.17 18.31 -65.82
C ASN A 93 64.42 19.58 -65.34
N ILE A 94 63.93 19.59 -64.11
CA ILE A 94 63.18 20.73 -63.54
C ILE A 94 64.13 21.57 -62.70
N ALA A 95 64.63 22.67 -63.27
CA ALA A 95 65.46 23.64 -62.55
C ALA A 95 64.59 24.56 -61.67
N LEU A 96 64.74 24.48 -60.35
CA LEU A 96 64.10 25.41 -59.40
C LEU A 96 64.66 26.82 -59.64
N THR A 97 63.84 27.70 -60.23
CA THR A 97 64.25 29.06 -60.59
C THR A 97 64.31 29.96 -59.37
N THR A 98 65.48 30.06 -58.75
CA THR A 98 65.81 31.21 -57.91
C THR A 98 65.98 32.44 -58.81
N THR A 99 65.16 33.45 -58.59
CA THR A 99 65.11 34.69 -59.38
C THR A 99 66.36 35.54 -59.11
N THR A 100 67.27 35.67 -60.08
CA THR A 100 67.79 36.97 -60.56
C THR A 100 68.56 36.81 -61.86
N THR A 101 68.00 37.44 -62.88
CA THR A 101 68.44 37.50 -64.27
C THR A 101 69.60 38.49 -64.43
N THR A 102 70.66 38.14 -65.16
CA THR A 102 71.13 38.99 -66.27
C THR A 102 72.01 38.20 -67.25
N THR A 103 71.45 38.07 -68.44
CA THR A 103 71.97 37.63 -69.72
C THR A 103 73.10 38.54 -70.23
N SER A 104 74.19 37.97 -70.77
CA SER A 104 75.10 38.70 -71.66
C SER A 104 75.66 37.81 -72.75
N SER A 105 75.50 38.25 -74.00
CA SER A 105 76.12 37.79 -75.24
C SER A 105 76.02 38.96 -76.23
N PRO A 106 76.82 39.09 -77.32
CA PRO A 106 78.26 38.86 -77.49
C PRO A 106 78.99 40.03 -78.25
N ARG A 107 80.32 40.20 -78.02
CA ARG A 107 81.37 40.86 -78.88
C ARG A 107 81.15 42.33 -79.35
N PRO A 108 82.19 43.13 -79.74
CA PRO A 108 83.41 42.77 -80.46
C PRO A 108 84.75 43.26 -79.87
N SER A 109 85.80 42.70 -80.45
CA SER A 109 87.24 42.98 -80.32
C SER A 109 87.65 44.42 -80.63
N SER A 110 88.67 44.93 -79.93
CA SER A 110 89.81 45.63 -80.58
C SER A 110 90.97 45.82 -79.62
N ALA A 111 92.16 45.47 -80.11
CA ALA A 111 93.44 45.64 -79.47
C ALA A 111 93.83 47.12 -79.39
N TYR A 112 94.21 47.60 -78.21
CA TYR A 112 95.37 48.47 -78.00
C TYR A 112 95.79 48.38 -76.53
N SER A 113 96.94 47.74 -76.34
CA SER A 113 97.72 47.63 -75.11
C SER A 113 98.11 49.02 -74.59
N ILE A 114 97.88 49.28 -73.30
CA ILE A 114 98.77 50.04 -72.39
C ILE A 114 98.47 49.55 -70.96
N GLU A 115 99.52 49.03 -70.32
CA GLU A 115 99.68 48.80 -68.86
C GLU A 115 98.67 47.86 -68.16
N SER A 116 99.12 46.62 -67.98
CA SER A 116 98.56 45.59 -67.10
C SER A 116 98.41 46.10 -65.65
N ILE A 117 97.28 46.75 -65.37
CA ILE A 117 96.74 46.89 -64.01
C ILE A 117 96.12 45.54 -63.67
N ASP A 118 96.58 44.90 -62.59
CA ASP A 118 96.04 43.62 -62.16
C ASP A 118 94.60 43.81 -61.66
N GLU A 119 93.62 43.39 -62.47
CA GLU A 119 92.18 43.44 -62.15
C GLU A 119 91.82 42.62 -60.88
N ASN A 120 92.77 41.84 -60.35
CA ASN A 120 92.63 41.12 -59.08
C ASN A 120 93.18 41.88 -57.87
N GLU A 121 93.74 43.08 -58.03
CA GLU A 121 94.22 43.90 -56.92
C GLU A 121 93.03 44.39 -56.06
N PRO A 122 93.07 44.19 -54.73
CA PRO A 122 91.94 44.54 -53.85
C PRO A 122 91.62 46.04 -53.87
N LEU A 123 92.63 46.89 -54.10
CA LEU A 123 92.46 48.34 -54.21
C LEU A 123 91.73 48.73 -55.50
N TRP A 124 92.00 48.04 -56.61
CA TRP A 124 91.30 48.26 -57.88
C TRP A 124 89.83 47.82 -57.78
N ARG A 125 89.57 46.64 -57.19
CA ARG A 125 88.18 46.18 -56.92
C ARG A 125 87.44 47.13 -55.99
N GLN A 126 88.11 47.67 -54.96
CA GLN A 126 87.50 48.66 -54.07
C GLN A 126 87.20 49.98 -54.79
N ALA A 127 88.09 50.45 -55.67
CA ALA A 127 87.86 51.64 -56.49
C ALA A 127 86.68 51.44 -57.46
N VAL A 128 86.62 50.29 -58.15
CA VAL A 128 85.51 49.94 -59.04
C VAL A 128 84.18 49.82 -58.29
N VAL A 129 84.17 49.26 -57.08
CA VAL A 129 82.96 49.21 -56.24
C VAL A 129 82.52 50.60 -55.81
N LEU A 130 83.45 51.49 -55.46
CA LEU A 130 83.12 52.88 -55.10
C LEU A 130 82.61 53.67 -56.30
N ASP A 131 83.21 53.51 -57.48
CA ASP A 131 82.74 54.15 -58.71
C ASP A 131 81.41 53.58 -59.17
N ASN A 132 81.20 52.26 -59.11
CA ASN A 132 79.90 51.65 -59.40
C ASN A 132 78.84 52.13 -58.41
N ARG A 133 79.16 52.25 -57.12
CA ARG A 133 78.23 52.81 -56.13
C ARG A 133 77.87 54.26 -56.46
N ARG A 134 78.86 55.06 -56.89
CA ARG A 134 78.66 56.46 -57.29
C ARG A 134 77.82 56.57 -58.57
N LEU A 135 78.07 55.73 -59.56
CA LEU A 135 77.31 55.66 -60.80
C LEU A 135 75.88 55.20 -60.55
N VAL A 136 75.68 54.18 -59.71
CA VAL A 136 74.34 53.72 -59.31
C VAL A 136 73.59 54.82 -58.58
N SER A 137 74.23 55.54 -57.64
CA SER A 137 73.57 56.69 -57.01
C SER A 137 73.19 57.77 -58.03
N GLN A 138 74.07 58.11 -58.96
CA GLN A 138 73.77 59.12 -59.99
C GLN A 138 72.64 58.67 -60.93
N VAL A 139 72.60 57.40 -61.32
CA VAL A 139 71.52 56.86 -62.16
C VAL A 139 70.19 56.82 -61.40
N ILE A 140 70.22 56.49 -60.10
CA ILE A 140 69.03 56.52 -59.24
C ILE A 140 68.53 57.96 -59.10
N ASP A 141 69.41 58.93 -58.87
CA ASP A 141 69.04 60.34 -58.75
C ASP A 141 68.42 60.84 -60.07
N ILE A 142 69.05 60.56 -61.22
CA ILE A 142 68.50 60.91 -62.55
C ILE A 142 67.15 60.22 -62.81
N TRP A 143 66.98 58.97 -62.36
CA TRP A 143 65.72 58.25 -62.51
C TRP A 143 64.62 58.83 -61.61
N GLN A 144 64.94 59.13 -60.35
CA GLN A 144 64.00 59.78 -59.42
C GLN A 144 63.58 61.14 -59.96
N ASP A 145 64.53 61.96 -60.42
CA ASP A 145 64.24 63.26 -61.03
C ASP A 145 63.31 63.10 -62.23
N ARG A 146 63.57 62.15 -63.14
CA ARG A 146 62.69 61.86 -64.29
C ARG A 146 61.32 61.33 -63.90
N VAL A 147 61.21 60.54 -62.83
CA VAL A 147 59.91 60.04 -62.34
C VAL A 147 59.12 61.17 -61.69
N ILE A 148 59.78 62.05 -60.93
CA ILE A 148 59.16 63.24 -60.33
C ILE A 148 58.71 64.20 -61.43
N GLU A 149 59.55 64.46 -62.45
CA GLU A 149 59.18 65.27 -63.61
C GLU A 149 58.01 64.67 -64.39
N ARG A 150 58.03 63.35 -64.64
CA ARG A 150 56.90 62.67 -65.30
C ARG A 150 55.64 62.76 -64.47
N ARG A 151 55.72 62.56 -63.15
CA ARG A 151 54.58 62.69 -62.23
C ARG A 151 54.03 64.12 -62.22
N ALA A 152 54.90 65.12 -62.16
CA ALA A 152 54.51 66.52 -62.26
C ALA A 152 53.90 66.88 -63.63
N ALA A 153 54.40 66.27 -64.71
CA ALA A 153 53.82 66.43 -66.05
C ALA A 153 52.43 65.78 -66.13
N TYR A 154 52.24 64.58 -65.56
CA TYR A 154 50.91 63.94 -65.50
C TYR A 154 49.93 64.75 -64.63
N GLU A 155 50.37 65.29 -63.50
CA GLU A 155 49.56 66.19 -62.65
C GLU A 155 49.15 67.49 -63.38
N GLN A 156 49.87 67.93 -64.41
CA GLN A 156 49.49 69.07 -65.25
C GLN A 156 48.47 68.72 -66.36
N TYR A 157 48.38 67.45 -66.76
CA TYR A 157 47.43 66.97 -67.77
C TYR A 157 46.16 66.35 -67.17
N GLU A 158 46.20 65.97 -65.89
CA GLU A 158 45.05 65.41 -65.19
C GLU A 158 44.08 66.50 -64.72
N ASP A 159 42.82 66.36 -65.10
CA ASP A 159 41.74 67.22 -64.59
C ASP A 159 41.43 66.80 -63.14
N PRO A 160 41.70 67.66 -62.13
CA PRO A 160 41.52 67.31 -60.72
C PRO A 160 40.06 67.01 -60.39
N GLU A 161 39.10 67.60 -61.11
CA GLU A 161 37.68 67.36 -60.89
C GLU A 161 37.26 65.97 -61.37
N ALA A 162 37.79 65.52 -62.52
CA ALA A 162 37.52 64.19 -63.06
C ALA A 162 38.08 63.07 -62.15
N ASN A 163 39.29 63.27 -61.62
CA ASN A 163 39.91 62.32 -60.67
C ASN A 163 39.13 62.24 -59.34
N ALA A 164 38.68 63.39 -58.79
CA ALA A 164 37.85 63.38 -57.58
C ALA A 164 36.52 62.64 -57.79
N VAL A 165 35.90 62.76 -58.96
CA VAL A 165 34.69 62.01 -59.33
C VAL A 165 34.99 60.51 -59.46
N ALA A 166 36.10 60.13 -60.10
CA ALA A 166 36.51 58.73 -60.24
C ALA A 166 36.78 58.08 -58.86
N ASP A 167 37.48 58.79 -57.97
CA ASP A 167 37.75 58.33 -56.60
C ASP A 167 36.47 58.17 -55.78
N ASN A 168 35.55 59.13 -55.87
CA ASN A 168 34.25 59.04 -55.20
C ASN A 168 33.43 57.85 -55.73
N GLN A 169 33.40 57.65 -57.05
CA GLN A 169 32.73 56.48 -57.64
C GLN A 169 33.40 55.16 -57.24
N TYR A 170 34.73 55.13 -57.13
CA TYR A 170 35.45 53.95 -56.67
C TYR A 170 35.14 53.65 -55.20
N ARG A 171 35.17 54.67 -54.33
CA ARG A 171 34.79 54.55 -52.90
C ARG A 171 33.36 54.09 -52.74
N ASP A 172 32.41 54.64 -53.49
CA ASP A 172 31.01 54.24 -53.44
C ASP A 172 30.80 52.80 -53.93
N LYS A 173 31.47 52.39 -55.02
CA LYS A 173 31.43 51.02 -55.52
C LYS A 173 32.06 50.04 -54.52
N LEU A 174 33.16 50.42 -53.88
CA LEU A 174 33.81 49.61 -52.85
C LEU A 174 32.92 49.49 -51.61
N ALA A 175 32.32 50.59 -51.15
CA ALA A 175 31.38 50.60 -50.02
C ALA A 175 30.15 49.74 -50.31
N LYS A 176 29.56 49.84 -51.50
CA LYS A 176 28.43 48.98 -51.90
C LYS A 176 28.82 47.51 -51.92
N ARG A 177 29.93 47.15 -52.57
CA ARG A 177 30.41 45.76 -52.63
C ARG A 177 30.71 45.19 -51.25
N THR A 178 31.35 45.96 -50.37
CA THR A 178 31.66 45.52 -49.01
C THR A 178 30.39 45.35 -48.17
N ILE A 179 29.42 46.28 -48.27
CA ILE A 179 28.12 46.18 -47.58
C ILE A 179 27.32 44.98 -48.10
N ASP A 180 27.25 44.77 -49.42
CA ASP A 180 26.51 43.66 -50.02
C ASP A 180 27.14 42.31 -49.64
N HIS A 181 28.47 42.22 -49.66
CA HIS A 181 29.19 41.04 -49.16
C HIS A 181 28.88 40.79 -47.67
N TRP A 182 28.90 41.83 -46.84
CA TRP A 182 28.56 41.73 -45.42
C TRP A 182 27.12 41.26 -45.21
N ARG A 183 26.16 41.83 -45.95
CA ARG A 183 24.74 41.43 -45.90
C ARG A 183 24.56 39.98 -46.31
N SER A 184 25.21 39.55 -47.40
CA SER A 184 25.20 38.17 -47.85
C SER A 184 25.79 37.23 -46.79
N ARG A 185 26.89 37.63 -46.12
CA ARG A 185 27.51 36.82 -45.06
C ARG A 185 26.62 36.71 -43.84
N VAL A 186 26.00 37.81 -43.40
CA VAL A 186 25.05 37.83 -42.29
C VAL A 186 23.83 36.96 -42.60
N GLN A 187 23.28 37.05 -43.81
CA GLN A 187 22.18 36.17 -44.23
C GLN A 187 22.59 34.70 -44.18
N HIS A 188 23.78 34.37 -44.69
CA HIS A 188 24.29 33.00 -44.63
C HIS A 188 24.43 32.49 -43.18
N VAL A 189 25.00 33.30 -42.28
CA VAL A 189 25.11 32.96 -40.85
C VAL A 189 23.72 32.75 -40.24
N LYS A 190 22.74 33.63 -40.52
CA LYS A 190 21.36 33.45 -40.07
C LYS A 190 20.72 32.15 -40.58
N THR A 191 20.99 31.76 -41.83
CA THR A 191 20.50 30.48 -42.36
C THR A 191 21.14 29.28 -41.65
N LEU A 192 22.43 29.35 -41.34
CA LEU A 192 23.12 28.30 -40.59
C LEU A 192 22.61 28.20 -39.15
N GLU A 193 22.37 29.33 -38.48
CA GLU A 193 21.78 29.35 -37.13
C GLU A 193 20.37 28.73 -37.14
N ALA A 194 19.53 29.05 -38.13
CA ALA A 194 18.21 28.45 -38.29
C ALA A 194 18.29 26.93 -38.53
N MET A 195 19.24 26.45 -39.35
CA MET A 195 19.48 25.02 -39.55
C MET A 195 19.97 24.34 -38.27
N ALA A 196 20.90 24.96 -37.54
CA ALA A 196 21.41 24.44 -36.28
C ALA A 196 20.30 24.34 -35.21
N ALA A 197 19.46 25.37 -35.09
CA ALA A 197 18.29 25.34 -34.22
C ALA A 197 17.32 24.21 -34.60
N GLY A 198 17.07 24.01 -35.90
CA GLY A 198 16.27 22.88 -36.39
C GLY A 198 16.85 21.50 -36.05
N LEU A 199 18.17 21.33 -36.12
CA LEU A 199 18.86 20.10 -35.75
C LEU A 199 18.82 19.85 -34.23
N LEU A 200 19.03 20.90 -33.42
CA LEU A 200 18.91 20.82 -31.97
C LEU A 200 17.50 20.42 -31.56
N PHE A 201 16.47 21.06 -32.14
CA PHE A 201 15.09 20.72 -31.88
C PHE A 201 14.77 19.26 -32.22
N ARG A 202 15.22 18.75 -33.37
CA ARG A 202 15.05 17.32 -33.74
C ARG A 202 15.77 16.38 -32.78
N ARG A 203 16.97 16.75 -32.32
CA ARG A 203 17.73 15.95 -31.35
C ARG A 203 17.03 15.93 -29.99
N ASP A 204 16.50 17.06 -29.55
CA ASP A 204 15.79 17.14 -28.27
C ASP A 204 14.44 16.42 -28.35
N ALA A 205 13.71 16.55 -29.47
CA ALA A 205 12.47 15.82 -29.72
C ALA A 205 12.68 14.29 -29.70
N THR A 206 13.75 13.79 -30.34
CA THR A 206 14.06 12.35 -30.31
C THR A 206 14.43 11.89 -28.90
N ARG A 207 15.22 12.67 -28.16
CA ARG A 207 15.52 12.40 -26.74
C ARG A 207 14.26 12.35 -25.87
N THR A 208 13.37 13.34 -26.00
CA THR A 208 12.11 13.36 -25.24
C THR A 208 11.22 12.18 -25.59
N LEU A 209 11.12 11.81 -26.87
CA LEU A 209 10.35 10.63 -27.29
C LEU A 209 10.94 9.35 -26.72
N THR A 210 12.27 9.17 -26.76
CA THR A 210 12.91 7.98 -26.17
C THR A 210 12.70 7.92 -24.66
N ALA A 211 12.75 9.06 -23.95
CA ALA A 211 12.49 9.13 -22.52
C ALA A 211 11.04 8.77 -22.18
N LEU A 212 10.07 9.29 -22.94
CA LEU A 212 8.66 8.95 -22.77
C LEU A 212 8.38 7.47 -23.04
N ILE A 213 8.96 6.89 -24.10
CA ILE A 213 8.82 5.46 -24.42
C ILE A 213 9.41 4.59 -23.29
N LEU A 214 10.56 4.98 -22.73
CA LEU A 214 11.15 4.26 -21.59
C LEU A 214 10.30 4.37 -20.34
N ALA A 215 9.77 5.56 -20.02
CA ALA A 215 8.87 5.76 -18.89
C ALA A 215 7.60 4.92 -19.01
N GLU A 216 6.98 4.86 -20.21
CA GLU A 216 5.81 4.00 -20.45
C GLU A 216 6.15 2.51 -20.33
N ARG A 217 7.32 2.07 -20.79
CA ARG A 217 7.77 0.68 -20.58
C ARG A 217 7.96 0.37 -19.10
N GLU A 218 8.58 1.27 -18.34
CA GLU A 218 8.74 1.13 -16.89
C GLU A 218 7.40 1.03 -16.17
N THR A 219 6.40 1.83 -16.55
CA THR A 219 5.08 1.75 -15.92
C THR A 219 4.42 0.38 -16.16
N VAL A 220 4.55 -0.17 -17.37
CA VAL A 220 4.07 -1.52 -17.71
C VAL A 220 4.81 -2.58 -16.89
N PHE A 221 6.14 -2.48 -16.75
CA PHE A 221 6.92 -3.42 -15.93
C PHE A 221 6.54 -3.34 -14.45
N VAL A 222 6.31 -2.13 -13.91
CA VAL A 222 5.86 -1.95 -12.53
C VAL A 222 4.49 -2.58 -12.34
N ARG A 223 3.54 -2.37 -13.26
CA ARG A 223 2.21 -3.00 -13.22
C ARG A 223 2.29 -4.52 -13.25
N GLU A 224 3.08 -5.09 -14.15
CA GLU A 224 3.25 -6.56 -14.23
C GLU A 224 3.97 -7.14 -13.00
N ARG A 225 4.96 -6.42 -12.46
CA ARG A 225 5.62 -6.81 -11.21
C ARG A 225 4.64 -6.80 -10.04
N GLN A 226 3.83 -5.75 -9.91
CA GLN A 226 2.78 -5.63 -8.89
C GLN A 226 1.75 -6.76 -9.05
N ARG A 227 1.29 -7.03 -10.27
CA ARG A 227 0.36 -8.12 -10.60
C ARG A 227 0.92 -9.48 -10.19
N ARG A 228 2.19 -9.78 -10.50
CA ARG A 228 2.86 -11.03 -10.09
C ARG A 228 3.02 -11.12 -8.58
N SER A 229 3.39 -10.03 -7.90
CA SER A 229 3.44 -10.04 -6.43
C SER A 229 2.06 -10.28 -5.82
N ALA A 230 1.02 -9.61 -6.31
CA ALA A 230 -0.35 -9.79 -5.85
C ALA A 230 -0.83 -11.23 -6.09
N ALA A 231 -0.53 -11.83 -7.24
CA ALA A 231 -0.85 -13.23 -7.51
C ALA A 231 -0.14 -14.20 -6.54
N ARG A 232 1.15 -13.96 -6.22
CA ARG A 232 1.87 -14.75 -5.22
C ARG A 232 1.29 -14.59 -3.82
N PHE A 233 0.97 -13.35 -3.42
CA PHE A 233 0.32 -13.09 -2.13
C PHE A 233 -1.04 -13.77 -2.03
N LEU A 234 -1.86 -13.70 -3.09
CA LEU A 234 -3.15 -14.39 -3.14
C LEU A 234 -3.00 -15.91 -3.08
N ALA A 235 -1.99 -16.49 -3.73
CA ALA A 235 -1.71 -17.92 -3.63
C ALA A 235 -1.32 -18.34 -2.20
N ILE A 236 -0.41 -17.60 -1.57
CA ILE A 236 0.00 -17.83 -0.16
C ILE A 236 -1.20 -17.66 0.77
N TRP A 237 -2.02 -16.64 0.54
CA TRP A 237 -3.23 -16.39 1.33
C TRP A 237 -4.21 -17.55 1.20
N ARG A 238 -4.51 -18.01 -0.02
CA ARG A 238 -5.37 -19.18 -0.26
C ARG A 238 -4.84 -20.43 0.44
N GLN A 239 -3.54 -20.70 0.36
CA GLN A 239 -2.92 -21.83 1.06
C GLN A 239 -3.09 -21.73 2.58
N LYS A 240 -2.84 -20.55 3.17
CA LYS A 240 -3.05 -20.33 4.61
C LYS A 240 -4.50 -20.45 5.02
N THR A 241 -5.44 -19.93 4.22
CA THR A 241 -6.87 -20.07 4.51
C THR A 241 -7.34 -21.53 4.42
N ALA A 242 -6.79 -22.32 3.49
CA ALA A 242 -7.08 -23.75 3.41
C ALA A 242 -6.57 -24.49 4.66
N LEU A 243 -5.33 -24.20 5.08
CA LEU A 243 -4.76 -24.79 6.30
C LEU A 243 -5.53 -24.39 7.57
N ILE A 244 -6.01 -23.14 7.66
CA ILE A 244 -6.87 -22.72 8.79
C ILE A 244 -8.18 -23.51 8.78
N ARG A 245 -8.84 -23.68 7.62
CA ARG A 245 -10.06 -24.49 7.51
C ARG A 245 -9.82 -25.94 7.90
N GLU A 246 -8.71 -26.54 7.47
CA GLU A 246 -8.34 -27.90 7.89
C GLU A 246 -8.17 -27.99 9.41
N MET A 247 -7.52 -27.00 10.05
CA MET A 247 -7.40 -26.97 11.52
C MET A 247 -8.74 -26.74 12.22
N GLU A 248 -9.63 -25.92 11.66
CA GLU A 248 -10.99 -25.72 12.16
C GLU A 248 -11.80 -27.02 12.08
N ASP A 249 -11.75 -27.73 10.95
CA ASP A 249 -12.38 -29.04 10.78
C ASP A 249 -11.85 -30.06 11.79
N HIS A 250 -10.54 -30.05 12.07
CA HIS A 250 -9.94 -30.90 13.11
C HIS A 250 -10.41 -30.52 14.51
N ALA A 251 -10.50 -29.22 14.81
CA ALA A 251 -10.97 -28.73 16.11
C ALA A 251 -12.45 -29.07 16.32
N ASP A 252 -13.28 -28.95 15.30
CA ASP A 252 -14.69 -29.31 15.36
C ASP A 252 -14.89 -30.81 15.46
N ASN A 253 -14.08 -31.63 14.77
CA ASN A 253 -14.04 -33.07 14.97
C ASN A 253 -13.66 -33.44 16.42
N PHE A 254 -12.66 -32.76 17.01
CA PHE A 254 -12.27 -32.97 18.40
C PHE A 254 -13.40 -32.59 19.37
N ARG A 255 -14.07 -31.46 19.14
CA ARG A 255 -15.25 -31.03 19.93
C ARG A 255 -16.40 -32.02 19.81
N ASN A 256 -16.66 -32.53 18.61
CA ASN A 256 -17.71 -33.52 18.37
C ASN A 256 -17.41 -34.85 19.07
N LEU A 257 -16.16 -35.32 19.02
CA LEU A 257 -15.72 -36.51 19.76
C LEU A 257 -15.86 -36.32 21.26
N HIS A 258 -15.45 -35.16 21.79
CA HIS A 258 -15.59 -34.87 23.22
C HIS A 258 -17.06 -34.72 23.64
N ALA A 259 -17.90 -34.12 22.79
CA ALA A 259 -19.34 -34.06 23.01
C ALA A 259 -19.96 -35.46 23.02
N ALA A 260 -19.58 -36.32 22.08
CA ALA A 260 -20.03 -37.71 22.04
C ALA A 260 -19.58 -38.50 23.28
N GLN A 261 -18.33 -38.33 23.73
CA GLN A 261 -17.84 -38.94 24.98
C GLN A 261 -18.61 -38.46 26.20
N ASN A 262 -18.89 -37.15 26.31
CA ASN A 262 -19.69 -36.60 27.41
C ASN A 262 -21.13 -37.13 27.39
N VAL A 263 -21.74 -37.27 26.21
CA VAL A 263 -23.07 -37.87 26.06
C VAL A 263 -23.05 -39.34 26.47
N LEU A 264 -22.04 -40.11 26.06
CA LEU A 264 -21.87 -41.51 26.47
C LEU A 264 -21.66 -41.62 27.98
N ALA A 265 -20.86 -40.73 28.59
CA ALA A 265 -20.69 -40.67 30.04
C ALA A 265 -22.02 -40.39 30.75
N CYS A 266 -22.77 -39.37 30.32
CA CYS A 266 -24.10 -39.08 30.86
C CYS A 266 -25.08 -40.25 30.68
N LEU A 267 -25.04 -40.95 29.54
CA LEU A 267 -25.86 -42.14 29.31
C LEU A 267 -25.47 -43.29 30.24
N SER A 268 -24.18 -43.46 30.53
CA SER A 268 -23.72 -44.47 31.49
C SER A 268 -24.12 -44.14 32.93
N GLU A 269 -24.03 -42.88 33.35
CA GLU A 269 -24.47 -42.42 34.68
C GLU A 269 -25.99 -42.52 34.84
N THR A 270 -26.76 -42.12 33.82
CA THR A 270 -28.23 -42.27 33.85
C THR A 270 -28.64 -43.72 33.88
N ARG A 271 -27.95 -44.61 33.15
CA ARG A 271 -28.17 -46.05 33.22
C ARG A 271 -27.89 -46.60 34.63
N GLN A 272 -26.77 -46.24 35.23
CA GLN A 272 -26.46 -46.64 36.62
C GLN A 272 -27.53 -46.15 37.60
N HIS A 273 -27.99 -44.89 37.46
CA HIS A 273 -29.07 -44.37 38.29
C HIS A 273 -30.40 -45.11 38.07
N HIS A 274 -30.71 -45.54 36.86
CA HIS A 274 -31.87 -46.38 36.60
C HIS A 274 -31.74 -47.76 37.25
N GLU A 275 -30.59 -48.41 37.12
CA GLU A 275 -30.31 -49.70 37.77
C GLU A 275 -30.41 -49.59 39.30
N GLU A 276 -29.84 -48.53 39.91
CA GLU A 276 -29.98 -48.25 41.33
C GLU A 276 -31.43 -47.98 41.75
N ALA A 277 -32.18 -47.23 40.94
CA ALA A 277 -33.58 -46.93 41.20
C ALA A 277 -34.46 -48.19 41.09
N GLU A 278 -34.16 -49.08 40.15
CA GLU A 278 -34.80 -50.39 40.02
C GLU A 278 -34.52 -51.28 41.24
N CYS A 279 -33.25 -51.37 41.67
CA CYS A 279 -32.90 -52.10 42.91
C CYS A 279 -33.63 -51.53 44.14
N ARG A 280 -33.74 -50.21 44.26
CA ARG A 280 -34.50 -49.55 45.33
C ARG A 280 -36.00 -49.82 45.20
N ALA A 281 -36.55 -49.83 44.00
CA ALA A 281 -37.97 -50.15 43.78
C ALA A 281 -38.29 -51.60 44.15
N VAL A 282 -37.41 -52.55 43.80
CA VAL A 282 -37.54 -53.97 44.18
C VAL A 282 -37.52 -54.14 45.70
N THR A 283 -36.56 -53.54 46.40
CA THR A 283 -36.48 -53.63 47.88
C THR A 283 -37.69 -52.98 48.57
N ILE A 284 -38.19 -51.85 48.06
CA ILE A 284 -39.43 -51.23 48.56
C ILE A 284 -40.64 -52.14 48.29
N TYR A 285 -40.72 -52.74 47.10
CA TYR A 285 -41.80 -53.66 46.75
C TYR A 285 -41.81 -54.89 47.65
N GLU A 286 -40.66 -55.54 47.84
CA GLU A 286 -40.51 -56.67 48.77
C GLU A 286 -40.88 -56.28 50.21
N GLY A 287 -40.42 -55.12 50.68
CA GLY A 287 -40.79 -54.60 52.00
C GLY A 287 -42.28 -54.31 52.16
N THR A 288 -42.93 -53.75 51.14
CA THR A 288 -44.39 -53.54 51.16
C THR A 288 -45.18 -54.82 51.01
N LEU A 289 -44.69 -55.81 50.26
CA LEU A 289 -45.27 -57.14 50.17
C LEU A 289 -45.20 -57.85 51.53
N ALA A 290 -44.04 -57.86 52.17
CA ALA A 290 -43.85 -58.44 53.50
C ALA A 290 -44.77 -57.80 54.54
N ARG A 291 -44.90 -56.46 54.53
CA ARG A 291 -45.87 -55.75 55.38
C ARG A 291 -47.32 -56.13 55.07
N ARG A 292 -47.68 -56.31 53.80
CA ARG A 292 -49.04 -56.72 53.40
C ARG A 292 -49.36 -58.13 53.91
N VAL A 293 -48.44 -59.08 53.70
CA VAL A 293 -48.56 -60.46 54.18
C VAL A 293 -48.63 -60.48 55.71
N PHE A 294 -47.77 -59.74 56.40
CA PHE A 294 -47.79 -59.64 57.86
C PHE A 294 -49.09 -59.02 58.39
N ASN A 295 -49.55 -57.92 57.80
CA ASN A 295 -50.82 -57.29 58.19
C ASN A 295 -52.02 -58.19 57.92
N GLN A 296 -52.00 -58.96 56.83
CA GLN A 296 -53.04 -59.93 56.51
C GLN A 296 -53.04 -61.10 57.50
N TRP A 297 -51.86 -61.64 57.84
CA TRP A 297 -51.70 -62.64 58.89
C TRP A 297 -52.15 -62.12 60.25
N PHE A 298 -51.78 -60.89 60.61
CA PHE A 298 -52.19 -60.22 61.84
C PHE A 298 -53.70 -59.97 61.91
N ALA A 299 -54.31 -59.57 60.79
CA ALA A 299 -55.76 -59.43 60.69
C ALA A 299 -56.47 -60.80 60.80
N GLN A 300 -55.89 -61.86 60.23
CA GLN A 300 -56.40 -63.22 60.36
C GLN A 300 -56.28 -63.74 61.79
N SER A 301 -55.16 -63.50 62.48
CA SER A 301 -54.98 -63.91 63.87
C SER A 301 -55.89 -63.14 64.81
N GLN A 302 -56.06 -61.82 64.61
CA GLN A 302 -57.06 -61.03 65.32
C GLN A 302 -58.49 -61.53 65.05
N ALA A 303 -58.82 -61.91 63.82
CA ALA A 303 -60.13 -62.48 63.50
C ALA A 303 -60.36 -63.83 64.21
N ILE A 304 -59.32 -64.66 64.34
CA ILE A 304 -59.38 -65.92 65.11
C ILE A 304 -59.58 -65.62 66.60
N CYS A 305 -58.84 -64.68 67.19
CA CYS A 305 -59.03 -64.26 68.59
C CYS A 305 -60.45 -63.72 68.83
N VAL A 306 -60.94 -62.82 67.98
CA VAL A 306 -62.30 -62.27 68.08
C VAL A 306 -63.35 -63.37 67.87
N ASN A 307 -63.10 -64.36 67.04
CA ASN A 307 -64.00 -65.50 66.88
C ASN A 307 -63.96 -66.44 68.10
N HIS A 308 -62.83 -66.60 68.77
CA HIS A 308 -62.74 -67.28 70.06
C HIS A 308 -63.50 -66.52 71.15
N GLU A 309 -63.28 -65.21 71.28
CA GLU A 309 -64.04 -64.35 72.20
C GLU A 309 -65.54 -64.37 71.89
N ARG A 310 -65.94 -64.42 70.61
CA ARG A 310 -67.34 -64.59 70.21
C ARG A 310 -67.88 -65.98 70.50
N ALA A 311 -67.07 -67.02 70.41
CA ALA A 311 -67.47 -68.38 70.77
C ALA A 311 -67.64 -68.53 72.30
N GLU A 312 -66.75 -67.90 73.09
CA GLU A 312 -66.86 -67.78 74.54
C GLU A 312 -68.08 -66.93 74.92
N ALA A 313 -68.26 -65.75 74.31
CA ALA A 313 -69.44 -64.92 74.53
C ALA A 313 -70.73 -65.58 74.05
N ALA A 314 -70.69 -66.43 73.01
CA ALA A 314 -71.84 -67.23 72.59
C ALA A 314 -72.12 -68.36 73.58
N ALA A 315 -71.09 -69.02 74.13
CA ALA A 315 -71.24 -70.00 75.20
C ALA A 315 -71.84 -69.36 76.47
N ASP A 316 -71.38 -68.16 76.84
CA ASP A 316 -71.94 -67.35 77.92
C ASP A 316 -73.36 -66.89 77.61
N TYR A 317 -73.65 -66.52 76.36
CA TYR A 317 -75.00 -66.16 75.92
C TYR A 317 -75.95 -67.36 75.94
N PHE A 318 -75.50 -68.56 75.59
CA PHE A 318 -76.32 -69.79 75.71
C PHE A 318 -76.53 -70.19 77.17
N ALA A 319 -75.51 -70.04 78.03
CA ALA A 319 -75.63 -70.24 79.48
C ALA A 319 -76.61 -69.22 80.10
N ALA A 320 -76.48 -67.94 79.74
CA ALA A 320 -77.38 -66.88 80.16
C ALA A 320 -78.79 -67.07 79.59
N LYS A 321 -78.95 -67.50 78.33
CA LYS A 321 -80.25 -67.80 77.70
C LYS A 321 -80.98 -68.93 78.43
N HIS A 322 -80.26 -69.94 78.89
CA HIS A 322 -80.84 -71.03 79.69
C HIS A 322 -81.26 -70.56 81.10
N ALA A 323 -80.48 -69.65 81.71
CA ALA A 323 -80.84 -68.99 82.96
C ALA A 323 -82.05 -68.03 82.79
N PHE A 324 -82.09 -67.29 81.69
CA PHE A 324 -83.20 -66.40 81.33
C PHE A 324 -84.45 -67.16 80.93
N GLN A 325 -84.38 -68.34 80.30
CA GLN A 325 -85.55 -69.19 80.06
C GLN A 325 -86.13 -69.73 81.37
N LYS A 326 -85.29 -70.05 82.37
CA LYS A 326 -85.71 -70.41 83.74
C LYS A 326 -86.34 -69.21 84.49
N LEU A 327 -85.81 -68.00 84.29
CA LEU A 327 -86.38 -66.77 84.84
C LEU A 327 -87.65 -66.33 84.08
N ARG A 328 -87.75 -66.58 82.79
CA ARG A 328 -88.94 -66.29 81.95
C ARG A 328 -90.11 -67.21 82.29
N ALA A 329 -89.83 -68.47 82.65
CA ALA A 329 -90.82 -69.38 83.22
C ALA A 329 -91.27 -68.95 84.64
N ARG A 330 -90.44 -68.22 85.40
CA ARG A 330 -90.80 -67.61 86.70
C ARG A 330 -91.42 -66.20 86.60
N ALA A 331 -91.17 -65.47 85.51
CA ALA A 331 -91.68 -64.12 85.30
C ALA A 331 -93.03 -64.10 84.55
N GLN A 332 -93.42 -65.19 83.88
CA GLN A 332 -94.74 -65.30 83.25
C GLN A 332 -95.90 -65.50 84.25
N SER A 333 -95.63 -65.71 85.54
CA SER A 333 -96.65 -65.83 86.59
C SER A 333 -96.83 -64.59 87.47
N ARG A 334 -96.10 -63.49 87.22
CA ARG A 334 -96.34 -62.22 87.92
C ARG A 334 -96.08 -61.03 87.00
N LEU A 335 -97.16 -60.26 86.75
CA LEU A 335 -97.19 -58.91 86.19
C LEU A 335 -97.35 -58.80 84.67
N ALA A 336 -98.54 -59.22 84.20
CA ALA A 336 -99.31 -58.35 83.34
C ALA A 336 -99.53 -57.00 84.03
N GLN A 337 -99.42 -55.91 83.26
CA GLN A 337 -99.74 -54.52 83.62
C GLN A 337 -98.65 -53.75 84.40
N LYS A 338 -97.72 -53.08 83.67
CA LYS A 338 -97.33 -51.64 83.83
C LYS A 338 -96.04 -51.14 83.12
N GLU A 339 -95.46 -51.82 82.12
CA GLU A 339 -94.17 -51.37 81.53
C GLU A 339 -94.12 -51.03 80.02
N ILE A 340 -95.26 -50.89 79.34
CA ILE A 340 -95.24 -50.52 77.90
C ILE A 340 -94.96 -49.01 77.69
N THR A 341 -95.29 -48.17 78.68
CA THR A 341 -95.11 -46.71 78.59
C THR A 341 -93.68 -46.25 78.93
N GLN A 342 -92.98 -46.92 79.86
CA GLN A 342 -91.59 -46.62 80.20
C GLN A 342 -90.61 -47.08 79.11
N ALA A 343 -90.86 -48.23 78.46
CA ALA A 343 -90.05 -48.71 77.33
C ALA A 343 -90.11 -47.77 76.11
N ARG A 344 -91.26 -47.13 75.87
CA ARG A 344 -91.46 -46.17 74.77
C ARG A 344 -90.66 -44.87 75.01
N ILE A 345 -90.56 -44.41 76.25
CA ILE A 345 -89.76 -43.23 76.63
C ILE A 345 -88.26 -43.54 76.50
N HIS A 346 -87.78 -44.70 76.98
CA HIS A 346 -86.38 -45.11 76.83
C HIS A 346 -85.94 -45.29 75.36
N LEU A 347 -86.81 -45.84 74.50
CA LEU A 347 -86.54 -45.96 73.06
C LEU A 347 -86.46 -44.60 72.36
N LEU A 348 -87.31 -43.64 72.74
CA LEU A 348 -87.26 -42.28 72.19
C LEU A 348 -85.99 -41.53 72.65
N CYS A 349 -85.62 -41.62 73.94
CA CYS A 349 -84.38 -41.04 74.45
C CYS A 349 -83.14 -41.58 73.71
N LEU A 350 -83.03 -42.88 73.48
CA LEU A 350 -81.91 -43.48 72.72
C LEU A 350 -81.85 -42.99 71.26
N LYS A 351 -83.01 -42.82 70.61
CA LYS A 351 -83.09 -42.37 69.22
C LYS A 351 -82.63 -40.91 69.07
N TYR A 352 -83.03 -40.03 69.98
CA TYR A 352 -82.61 -38.63 69.96
C TYR A 352 -81.15 -38.43 70.43
N PHE A 353 -80.69 -39.20 71.41
CA PHE A 353 -79.29 -39.13 71.87
C PHE A 353 -78.29 -39.59 70.80
N ARG A 354 -78.63 -40.62 70.00
CA ARG A 354 -77.82 -41.03 68.83
C ARG A 354 -77.77 -39.95 67.75
N LYS A 355 -78.89 -39.30 67.45
CA LYS A 355 -78.93 -38.19 66.49
C LYS A 355 -78.09 -37.00 66.97
N TRP A 356 -78.15 -36.67 68.26
CA TRP A 356 -77.32 -35.63 68.86
C TRP A 356 -75.82 -35.98 68.80
N ARG A 357 -75.44 -37.23 69.11
CA ARG A 357 -74.04 -37.70 69.02
C ARG A 357 -73.48 -37.62 67.60
N LEU A 358 -74.29 -37.96 66.59
CA LEU A 358 -73.92 -37.84 65.18
C LEU A 358 -73.75 -36.36 64.78
N ALA A 359 -74.71 -35.50 65.12
CA ALA A 359 -74.59 -34.07 64.84
C ALA A 359 -73.37 -33.42 65.52
N VAL A 360 -73.05 -33.79 66.76
CA VAL A 360 -71.84 -33.31 67.46
C VAL A 360 -70.56 -33.83 66.81
N ARG A 361 -70.57 -35.07 66.30
CA ARG A 361 -69.44 -35.63 65.55
C ARG A 361 -69.22 -34.89 64.24
N ASP A 362 -70.28 -34.64 63.47
CA ASP A 362 -70.20 -33.91 62.21
C ASP A 362 -69.73 -32.46 62.41
N ILE A 363 -70.18 -31.79 63.48
CA ILE A 363 -69.71 -30.44 63.85
C ILE A 363 -68.22 -30.46 64.25
N LYS A 364 -67.77 -31.49 65.00
CA LYS A 364 -66.35 -31.64 65.34
C LYS A 364 -65.50 -31.93 64.10
N GLU A 365 -65.91 -32.86 63.24
CA GLU A 365 -65.21 -33.19 62.00
C GLU A 365 -65.16 -32.00 61.05
N ALA A 366 -66.22 -31.19 60.94
CA ALA A 366 -66.21 -29.95 60.18
C ALA A 366 -65.20 -28.92 60.73
N LYS A 367 -65.12 -28.76 62.07
CA LYS A 367 -64.12 -27.89 62.72
C LYS A 367 -62.69 -28.39 62.53
N TYR A 368 -62.45 -29.70 62.65
CA TYR A 368 -61.13 -30.29 62.39
C TYR A 368 -60.73 -30.17 60.91
N ASN A 369 -61.66 -30.39 59.98
CA ASN A 369 -61.42 -30.22 58.55
C ASN A 369 -61.14 -28.75 58.18
N ALA A 370 -61.85 -27.79 58.80
CA ALA A 370 -61.57 -26.37 58.64
C ALA A 370 -60.17 -26.01 59.17
N ALA A 371 -59.84 -26.45 60.40
CA ALA A 371 -58.54 -26.24 61.02
C ALA A 371 -57.39 -26.86 60.20
N TYR A 372 -57.59 -28.08 59.69
CA TYR A 372 -56.64 -28.77 58.83
C TYR A 372 -56.43 -28.07 57.49
N LYS A 373 -57.50 -27.54 56.87
CA LYS A 373 -57.40 -26.73 55.64
C LYS A 373 -56.57 -25.46 55.88
N THR A 374 -56.78 -24.76 57.00
CA THR A 374 -55.96 -23.58 57.36
C THR A 374 -54.50 -23.95 57.64
N MET A 375 -54.24 -25.05 58.35
CA MET A 375 -52.88 -25.53 58.61
C MET A 375 -52.18 -25.92 57.30
N ARG A 376 -52.86 -26.64 56.42
CA ARG A 376 -52.34 -27.04 55.10
C ARG A 376 -52.03 -25.83 54.22
N ARG A 377 -52.87 -24.78 54.25
CA ARG A 377 -52.59 -23.51 53.56
C ARG A 377 -51.31 -22.86 54.11
N LYS A 378 -51.17 -22.73 55.43
CA LYS A 378 -49.95 -22.17 56.06
C LYS A 378 -48.69 -22.99 55.76
N VAL A 379 -48.78 -24.32 55.77
CA VAL A 379 -47.65 -25.20 55.40
C VAL A 379 -47.26 -25.00 53.94
N LYS A 380 -48.22 -24.97 53.01
CA LYS A 380 -47.95 -24.69 51.60
C LYS A 380 -47.34 -23.29 51.40
N GLU A 381 -47.84 -22.30 52.11
CA GLU A 381 -47.34 -20.94 52.06
C GLU A 381 -45.91 -20.83 52.61
N ASN A 382 -45.60 -21.51 53.71
CA ASN A 382 -44.25 -21.57 54.25
C ASN A 382 -43.28 -22.33 53.31
N ILE A 383 -43.71 -23.44 52.70
CA ILE A 383 -42.91 -24.15 51.69
C ILE A 383 -42.65 -23.24 50.48
N ALA A 384 -43.66 -22.51 50.02
CA ALA A 384 -43.51 -21.55 48.92
C ALA A 384 -42.60 -20.37 49.27
N ARG A 385 -42.67 -19.86 50.52
CA ARG A 385 -41.75 -18.82 51.01
C ARG A 385 -40.32 -19.34 51.09
N ALA A 386 -40.12 -20.55 51.61
CA ALA A 386 -38.80 -21.19 51.70
C ALA A 386 -38.19 -21.46 50.32
N SER A 387 -38.98 -21.95 49.36
CA SER A 387 -38.51 -22.13 47.99
C SER A 387 -38.18 -20.80 47.31
N LEU A 388 -38.98 -19.75 47.56
CA LEU A 388 -38.69 -18.38 47.09
C LEU A 388 -37.41 -17.81 47.68
N THR A 389 -37.14 -18.00 48.97
CA THR A 389 -35.89 -17.53 49.59
C THR A 389 -34.69 -18.25 49.02
N ILE A 390 -34.76 -19.58 48.85
CA ILE A 390 -33.70 -20.39 48.22
C ILE A 390 -33.49 -19.95 46.77
N TRP A 391 -34.55 -19.71 46.01
CA TRP A 391 -34.45 -19.23 44.63
C TRP A 391 -33.80 -17.85 44.55
N ARG A 392 -34.20 -16.91 45.41
CA ARG A 392 -33.59 -15.56 45.49
C ARG A 392 -32.12 -15.62 45.88
N GLU A 393 -31.74 -16.54 46.76
CA GLU A 393 -30.35 -16.74 47.15
C GLU A 393 -29.52 -17.32 45.99
N LYS A 394 -30.03 -18.36 45.31
CA LYS A 394 -29.38 -18.90 44.11
C LYS A 394 -29.23 -17.85 43.01
N MET A 395 -30.26 -17.04 42.75
CA MET A 395 -30.19 -15.95 41.76
C MET A 395 -29.18 -14.88 42.18
N ARG A 396 -29.05 -14.56 43.47
CA ARG A 396 -27.98 -13.66 43.96
C ARG A 396 -26.59 -14.26 43.71
N ARG A 397 -26.37 -15.54 43.98
CA ARG A 397 -25.10 -16.22 43.68
C ARG A 397 -24.78 -16.25 42.19
N VAL A 398 -25.76 -16.53 41.34
CA VAL A 398 -25.58 -16.51 39.87
C VAL A 398 -25.23 -15.11 39.38
N ARG A 399 -25.90 -14.06 39.87
CA ARG A 399 -25.54 -12.68 39.54
C ARG A 399 -24.13 -12.31 40.01
N ALA A 400 -23.74 -12.73 41.22
CA ALA A 400 -22.39 -12.50 41.72
C ALA A 400 -21.34 -13.20 40.84
N MET A 401 -21.59 -14.46 40.43
CA MET A 401 -20.71 -15.19 39.51
C MET A 401 -20.62 -14.51 38.14
N HIS A 402 -21.72 -14.00 37.59
CA HIS A 402 -21.70 -13.23 36.34
C HIS A 402 -20.90 -11.94 36.50
N ALA A 403 -21.12 -11.17 37.57
CA ALA A 403 -20.35 -9.95 37.83
C ALA A 403 -18.84 -10.24 37.91
N THR A 404 -18.44 -11.31 38.61
CA THR A 404 -17.02 -11.71 38.67
C THR A 404 -16.49 -12.21 37.31
N ALA A 405 -17.32 -12.87 36.51
CA ALA A 405 -16.92 -13.30 35.17
C ALA A 405 -16.73 -12.10 34.24
N ASP A 406 -17.61 -11.11 34.31
CA ASP A 406 -17.53 -9.86 33.55
C ASP A 406 -16.28 -9.05 33.96
N GLU A 407 -15.95 -9.01 35.26
CA GLU A 407 -14.70 -8.41 35.76
C GLU A 407 -13.45 -9.11 35.21
N ILE A 408 -13.43 -10.45 35.17
CA ILE A 408 -12.32 -11.22 34.59
C ILE A 408 -12.20 -10.97 33.08
N LEU A 409 -13.32 -10.89 32.37
CA LEU A 409 -13.33 -10.57 30.95
C LEU A 409 -12.80 -9.15 30.70
N ALA A 410 -13.23 -8.16 31.48
CA ALA A 410 -12.74 -6.80 31.39
C ALA A 410 -11.23 -6.70 31.69
N GLN A 411 -10.74 -7.42 32.71
CA GLN A 411 -9.30 -7.50 33.00
C GLN A 411 -8.52 -8.12 31.84
N LYS A 412 -8.99 -9.25 31.28
CA LYS A 412 -8.35 -9.89 30.11
C LYS A 412 -8.36 -8.99 28.87
N GLN A 413 -9.45 -8.26 28.62
CA GLN A 413 -9.51 -7.29 27.53
C GLN A 413 -8.49 -6.16 27.74
N GLY A 414 -8.36 -5.64 28.96
CA GLY A 414 -7.34 -4.65 29.31
C GLY A 414 -5.92 -5.17 29.14
N GLU A 415 -5.62 -6.40 29.56
CA GLU A 415 -4.32 -7.04 29.36
C GLU A 415 -4.01 -7.29 27.88
N ASN A 416 -5.00 -7.76 27.11
CA ASN A 416 -4.85 -7.96 25.66
C ASN A 416 -4.60 -6.63 24.95
N ALA A 417 -5.32 -5.57 25.32
CA ALA A 417 -5.07 -4.23 24.79
C ALA A 417 -3.66 -3.74 25.11
N ARG A 418 -3.16 -3.97 26.34
CA ARG A 418 -1.77 -3.65 26.71
C ARG A 418 -0.75 -4.47 25.92
N LYS A 419 -0.99 -5.76 25.72
CA LYS A 419 -0.11 -6.64 24.92
C LYS A 419 -0.10 -6.21 23.45
N MET A 420 -1.25 -5.85 22.88
CA MET A 420 -1.35 -5.31 21.52
C MET A 420 -0.65 -3.96 21.39
N ALA A 421 -0.82 -3.06 22.36
CA ALA A 421 -0.12 -1.78 22.36
C ALA A 421 1.40 -2.00 22.47
N HIS A 422 1.85 -2.90 23.34
CA HIS A 422 3.27 -3.22 23.47
C HIS A 422 3.83 -3.87 22.18
N SER A 423 3.12 -4.82 21.57
CA SER A 423 3.57 -5.44 20.32
C SER A 423 3.60 -4.45 19.16
N ALA A 424 2.64 -3.52 19.09
CA ALA A 424 2.64 -2.43 18.12
C ALA A 424 3.83 -1.48 18.35
N ILE A 425 4.11 -1.09 19.59
CA ILE A 425 5.29 -0.26 19.93
C ILE A 425 6.59 -0.97 19.55
N VAL A 426 6.73 -2.26 19.86
CA VAL A 426 7.91 -3.05 19.51
C VAL A 426 8.05 -3.20 17.99
N ALA A 427 6.96 -3.39 17.27
CA ALA A 427 6.97 -3.47 15.81
C ALA A 427 7.35 -2.13 15.17
N MET A 428 6.79 -1.01 15.66
CA MET A 428 7.19 0.33 15.22
C MET A 428 8.67 0.59 15.51
N TYR A 429 9.14 0.22 16.70
CA TYR A 429 10.55 0.38 17.07
C TYR A 429 11.47 -0.44 16.16
N ARG A 430 11.15 -1.72 15.90
CA ARG A 430 11.91 -2.55 14.96
C ARG A 430 11.90 -1.97 13.55
N HIS A 431 10.76 -1.49 13.08
CA HIS A 431 10.66 -0.82 11.78
C HIS A 431 11.52 0.46 11.74
N THR A 432 11.55 1.25 12.82
CA THR A 432 12.43 2.43 12.90
C THR A 432 13.92 2.06 12.94
N GLU A 433 14.28 0.94 13.58
CA GLU A 433 15.66 0.44 13.53
C GLU A 433 16.03 -0.08 12.13
N GLU A 434 15.13 -0.82 11.48
CA GLU A 434 15.33 -1.36 10.13
C GLU A 434 15.48 -0.24 9.10
N THR A 435 14.64 0.80 9.18
CA THR A 435 14.77 2.00 8.33
C THR A 435 16.08 2.74 8.58
N ARG A 436 16.47 2.97 9.85
CA ARG A 436 17.78 3.56 10.17
C ARG A 436 18.96 2.71 9.68
N ARG A 437 18.88 1.38 9.77
CA ARG A 437 19.90 0.48 9.23
C ARG A 437 19.96 0.56 7.70
N ALA A 438 18.81 0.62 7.02
CA ALA A 438 18.75 0.79 5.58
C ALA A 438 19.31 2.16 5.12
N GLU A 439 19.01 3.23 5.86
CA GLU A 439 19.59 4.57 5.65
C GLU A 439 21.10 4.56 5.83
N SER A 440 21.62 3.97 6.92
CA SER A 440 23.07 3.83 7.15
C SER A 440 23.76 3.06 6.02
N LEU A 441 23.17 1.97 5.54
CA LEU A 441 23.71 1.21 4.41
C LEU A 441 23.65 1.99 3.09
N ALA A 442 22.59 2.78 2.87
CA ALA A 442 22.47 3.65 1.72
C ALA A 442 23.52 4.77 1.76
N ASP A 443 23.75 5.38 2.93
CA ASP A 443 24.76 6.41 3.15
C ASP A 443 26.18 5.86 2.95
N GLU A 444 26.47 4.67 3.47
CA GLU A 444 27.74 3.97 3.24
C GLU A 444 27.95 3.69 1.75
N PHE A 445 26.93 3.20 1.06
CA PHE A 445 26.98 2.96 -0.39
C PHE A 445 27.19 4.27 -1.16
N TYR A 446 26.49 5.35 -0.76
CA TYR A 446 26.63 6.67 -1.35
C TYR A 446 28.03 7.24 -1.12
N HIS A 447 28.58 7.09 0.09
CA HIS A 447 29.94 7.51 0.45
C HIS A 447 31.00 6.72 -0.31
N GLN A 448 30.87 5.40 -0.43
CA GLN A 448 31.78 4.58 -1.24
C GLN A 448 31.72 4.99 -2.72
N THR A 449 30.52 5.29 -3.24
CA THR A 449 30.33 5.75 -4.61
C THR A 449 30.89 7.15 -4.83
N LEU A 450 30.73 8.06 -3.85
CA LEU A 450 31.31 9.40 -3.86
C LEU A 450 32.83 9.33 -3.83
N VAL A 451 33.42 8.55 -2.93
CA VAL A 451 34.87 8.36 -2.81
C VAL A 451 35.45 7.75 -4.09
N ARG A 452 34.77 6.77 -4.70
CA ARG A 452 35.18 6.20 -6.00
C ARG A 452 35.08 7.21 -7.15
N ARG A 453 34.05 8.06 -7.17
CA ARG A 453 33.88 9.09 -8.22
C ARG A 453 34.80 10.29 -8.03
N LEU A 454 35.18 10.61 -6.80
CA LEU A 454 35.88 11.84 -6.45
C LEU A 454 37.34 11.63 -6.05
N GLY A 455 37.80 10.38 -5.92
CA GLY A 455 39.23 10.05 -5.91
C GLY A 455 39.99 10.48 -7.19
N ILE A 456 39.26 10.98 -8.20
CA ILE A 456 39.79 11.46 -9.48
C ILE A 456 39.95 13.00 -9.49
N PHE A 457 39.35 13.75 -8.54
CA PHE A 457 39.38 15.22 -8.54
C PHE A 457 39.84 15.78 -7.19
N GLY A 458 40.89 16.63 -7.21
CA GLY A 458 41.53 17.21 -6.02
C GLY A 458 40.65 18.13 -5.15
N ALA A 459 41.18 18.52 -3.99
CA ALA A 459 40.51 19.02 -2.78
C ALA A 459 39.57 20.26 -2.86
N HIS A 460 39.32 20.84 -4.04
CA HIS A 460 38.54 22.08 -4.18
C HIS A 460 37.02 21.87 -4.28
N TRP A 461 36.54 20.66 -4.57
CA TRP A 461 35.11 20.34 -4.60
C TRP A 461 34.51 20.00 -3.22
N LEU A 462 35.38 19.77 -2.23
CA LEU A 462 35.00 19.34 -0.87
C LEU A 462 34.18 20.39 -0.10
N VAL A 463 34.40 21.68 -0.37
CA VAL A 463 33.71 22.77 0.34
C VAL A 463 32.25 22.89 -0.11
N PRO A 464 31.93 22.99 -1.42
CA PRO A 464 30.54 22.97 -1.88
C PRO A 464 29.78 21.69 -1.48
N ALA A 465 30.43 20.53 -1.56
CA ALA A 465 29.81 19.26 -1.20
C ALA A 465 29.47 19.18 0.31
N ARG A 466 30.34 19.68 1.19
CA ARG A 466 30.05 19.79 2.64
C ARG A 466 28.87 20.72 2.91
N GLN A 467 28.74 21.80 2.14
CA GLN A 467 27.62 22.74 2.27
C GLN A 467 26.31 22.12 1.80
N ILE A 468 26.32 21.36 0.69
CA ILE A 468 25.15 20.62 0.21
C ILE A 468 24.73 19.56 1.22
N LEU A 469 25.67 18.82 1.81
CA LEU A 469 25.37 17.81 2.85
C LEU A 469 24.84 18.45 4.14
N ALA A 470 25.37 19.61 4.54
CA ALA A 470 24.83 20.36 5.69
C ALA A 470 23.38 20.82 5.41
N ASN A 471 23.11 21.33 4.21
CA ASN A 471 21.76 21.74 3.81
C ASN A 471 20.79 20.55 3.72
N GLN A 472 21.27 19.38 3.29
CA GLN A 472 20.49 18.14 3.30
C GLN A 472 20.15 17.70 4.73
N ARG A 473 21.12 17.73 5.65
CA ARG A 473 20.88 17.44 7.08
C ARG A 473 19.81 18.37 7.68
N VAL A 474 19.89 19.66 7.40
CA VAL A 474 18.88 20.63 7.85
C VAL A 474 17.50 20.33 7.23
N ALA A 475 17.45 19.94 5.95
CA ALA A 475 16.20 19.55 5.29
C ALA A 475 15.60 18.26 5.86
N ASP A 476 16.44 17.29 6.22
CA ASP A 476 16.01 16.03 6.83
C ASP A 476 15.55 16.22 8.28
N GLU A 477 16.22 17.08 9.05
CA GLU A 477 15.76 17.52 10.38
C GLU A 477 14.40 18.23 10.29
N TYR A 478 14.20 19.08 9.28
CA TYR A 478 12.92 19.73 9.03
C TYR A 478 11.83 18.72 8.63
N ARG A 479 12.14 17.72 7.80
CA ARG A 479 11.19 16.64 7.46
C ARG A 479 10.85 15.79 8.67
N ALA A 480 11.83 15.43 9.50
CA ALA A 480 11.63 14.63 10.70
C ALA A 480 10.74 15.35 11.72
N THR A 481 10.99 16.65 11.96
CA THR A 481 10.13 17.47 12.82
C THR A 481 8.72 17.59 12.25
N ARG A 482 8.55 17.81 10.93
CA ARG A 482 7.22 17.86 10.31
C ARG A 482 6.47 16.53 10.39
N LEU A 483 7.15 15.41 10.14
CA LEU A 483 6.58 14.05 10.32
C LEU A 483 6.20 13.78 11.78
N ALA A 484 7.01 14.21 12.75
CA ALA A 484 6.68 14.12 14.16
C ALA A 484 5.42 14.94 14.51
N THR A 485 5.28 16.15 13.96
CA THR A 485 4.06 16.95 14.17
C THR A 485 2.83 16.32 13.53
N TYR A 486 2.96 15.76 12.31
CA TYR A 486 1.88 15.05 11.63
C TYR A 486 1.45 13.80 12.41
N THR A 487 2.40 12.97 12.84
CA THR A 487 2.10 11.77 13.64
C THR A 487 1.47 12.12 14.99
N LEU A 488 1.90 13.20 15.65
CA LEU A 488 1.23 13.71 16.85
C LEU A 488 -0.20 14.19 16.57
N SER A 489 -0.46 14.86 15.44
CA SER A 489 -1.83 15.22 15.05
C SER A 489 -2.70 13.99 14.78
N ALA A 490 -2.16 12.96 14.11
CA ALA A 490 -2.85 11.71 13.86
C ALA A 490 -3.13 10.93 15.15
N LEU A 491 -2.20 10.95 16.11
CA LEU A 491 -2.43 10.38 17.45
C LEU A 491 -3.52 11.14 18.21
N ARG A 492 -3.58 12.47 18.09
CA ARG A 492 -4.66 13.28 18.69
C ARG A 492 -6.02 12.99 18.06
N THR A 493 -6.09 12.84 16.74
CA THR A 493 -7.36 12.49 16.06
C THR A 493 -7.80 11.07 16.41
N MET A 494 -6.89 10.08 16.41
CA MET A 494 -7.19 8.72 16.86
C MET A 494 -7.65 8.68 18.32
N ARG A 495 -7.01 9.45 19.20
CA ARG A 495 -7.44 9.60 20.59
C ARG A 495 -8.88 10.14 20.68
N ASN A 496 -9.18 11.20 19.92
CA ASN A 496 -10.52 11.79 19.91
C ASN A 496 -11.56 10.82 19.32
N TYR A 497 -11.20 10.05 18.30
CA TYR A 497 -12.06 9.01 17.74
C TYR A 497 -12.35 7.89 18.76
N ALA A 498 -11.32 7.42 19.47
CA ALA A 498 -11.48 6.44 20.54
C ALA A 498 -12.40 6.96 21.67
N PHE A 499 -12.26 8.23 22.06
CA PHE A 499 -13.17 8.85 23.02
C PHE A 499 -14.61 8.97 22.50
N ARG A 500 -14.80 9.33 21.22
CA ARG A 500 -16.14 9.35 20.59
C ARG A 500 -16.77 7.97 20.53
N ALA A 501 -16.02 6.96 20.13
CA ALA A 501 -16.48 5.57 20.10
C ALA A 501 -16.90 5.09 21.50
N LYS A 502 -16.07 5.34 22.51
CA LYS A 502 -16.40 5.00 23.91
C LYS A 502 -17.68 5.72 24.38
N ARG A 503 -17.84 7.00 24.04
CA ARG A 503 -19.06 7.75 24.39
C ARG A 503 -20.30 7.20 23.69
N LEU A 504 -20.19 6.81 22.43
CA LEU A 504 -21.28 6.17 21.69
C LEU A 504 -21.65 4.79 22.26
N GLU A 505 -20.68 4.02 22.74
CA GLU A 505 -20.92 2.76 23.47
C GLU A 505 -21.67 3.03 24.78
N GLU A 506 -21.21 4.00 25.58
CA GLU A 506 -21.88 4.42 26.81
C GLU A 506 -23.33 4.89 26.54
N ASP A 507 -23.55 5.69 25.49
CA ASP A 507 -24.87 6.14 25.07
C ASP A 507 -25.76 4.96 24.59
N ALA A 508 -25.21 4.02 23.84
CA ALA A 508 -25.92 2.80 23.41
C ALA A 508 -26.35 1.94 24.60
N ASP A 509 -25.50 1.80 25.61
CA ASP A 509 -25.82 1.07 26.85
C ASP A 509 -26.92 1.78 27.65
N THR A 510 -26.89 3.11 27.76
CA THR A 510 -27.98 3.85 28.44
C THR A 510 -29.32 3.71 27.69
N LEU A 511 -29.31 3.74 26.36
CA LEU A 511 -30.51 3.49 25.54
C LEU A 511 -31.02 2.06 25.70
N ARG A 512 -30.11 1.08 25.74
CA ARG A 512 -30.45 -0.32 26.00
C ARG A 512 -31.09 -0.49 27.38
N GLN A 513 -30.53 0.10 28.42
CA GLN A 513 -31.10 0.08 29.78
C GLN A 513 -32.48 0.75 29.82
N ARG A 514 -32.68 1.88 29.14
CA ARG A 514 -34.00 2.54 29.02
C ARG A 514 -35.01 1.64 28.31
N ASN A 515 -34.61 0.97 27.23
CA ASN A 515 -35.47 0.06 26.48
C ASN A 515 -35.80 -1.20 27.28
N GLU A 516 -34.84 -1.77 27.98
CA GLU A 516 -35.07 -2.90 28.90
C GLU A 516 -36.01 -2.51 30.04
N LYS A 517 -35.86 -1.31 30.62
CA LYS A 517 -36.78 -0.76 31.62
C LYS A 517 -38.20 -0.58 31.04
N LYS A 518 -38.34 -0.01 29.83
CA LYS A 518 -39.63 0.11 29.13
C LYS A 518 -40.27 -1.26 28.87
N ARG A 519 -39.50 -2.26 28.42
CA ARG A 519 -39.97 -3.64 28.23
C ARG A 519 -40.43 -4.26 29.55
N ALA A 520 -39.64 -4.12 30.61
CA ALA A 520 -39.99 -4.63 31.95
C ALA A 520 -41.28 -3.98 32.48
N LEU A 521 -41.43 -2.66 32.33
CA LEU A 521 -42.66 -1.94 32.69
C LEU A 521 -43.86 -2.38 31.85
N ALA A 522 -43.68 -2.60 30.54
CA ALA A 522 -44.74 -3.12 29.66
C ALA A 522 -45.15 -4.54 30.08
N PHE A 523 -44.20 -5.41 30.44
CA PHE A 523 -44.50 -6.73 31.00
C PHE A 523 -45.27 -6.62 32.31
N LEU A 524 -44.85 -5.73 33.23
CA LEU A 524 -45.56 -5.50 34.50
C LEU A 524 -46.98 -4.96 34.26
N HIS A 525 -47.18 -4.05 33.30
CA HIS A 525 -48.50 -3.56 32.93
C HIS A 525 -49.39 -4.67 32.36
N ARG A 526 -48.87 -5.51 31.46
CA ARG A 526 -49.60 -6.67 30.94
C ARG A 526 -49.94 -7.67 32.04
N TRP A 527 -49.02 -7.90 32.98
CA TRP A 527 -49.25 -8.73 34.16
C TRP A 527 -50.34 -8.15 35.05
N ARG A 528 -50.30 -6.83 35.30
CA ARG A 528 -51.30 -6.13 36.11
C ARG A 528 -52.68 -6.18 35.44
N GLN A 529 -52.74 -5.99 34.13
CA GLN A 529 -53.97 -6.15 33.34
C GLN A 529 -54.49 -7.59 33.39
N ALA A 530 -53.62 -8.60 33.27
CA ALA A 530 -54.00 -10.00 33.39
C ALA A 530 -54.50 -10.34 34.80
N ALA A 531 -53.88 -9.77 35.84
CA ALA A 531 -54.31 -9.95 37.23
C ALA A 531 -55.65 -9.25 37.53
N VAL A 532 -55.88 -8.06 36.98
CA VAL A 532 -57.16 -7.34 37.09
C VAL A 532 -58.27 -8.12 36.36
N ARG A 533 -58.01 -8.61 35.15
CA ARG A 533 -58.94 -9.50 34.43
C ARG A 533 -59.25 -10.78 35.19
N ALA A 534 -58.24 -11.39 35.82
CA ALA A 534 -58.43 -12.57 36.68
C ALA A 534 -59.23 -12.28 37.98
N GLN A 535 -59.37 -11.02 38.38
CA GLN A 535 -60.14 -10.59 39.54
C GLN A 535 -61.57 -10.16 39.18
N GLU A 536 -61.79 -9.65 37.96
CA GLU A 536 -63.11 -9.31 37.40
C GLU A 536 -63.86 -10.57 36.91
N ASP A 537 -63.14 -11.55 36.34
CA ASP A 537 -63.70 -12.85 35.96
C ASP A 537 -63.71 -13.80 37.18
N GLY A 538 -64.73 -13.65 38.02
CA GLY A 538 -64.87 -14.40 39.28
C GLY A 538 -64.58 -15.90 39.16
N GLY A 539 -63.42 -16.32 39.67
CA GLY A 539 -63.09 -17.65 40.23
C GLY A 539 -63.19 -18.91 39.35
N ALA A 540 -63.89 -18.88 38.21
CA ALA A 540 -64.24 -20.10 37.46
C ALA A 540 -63.46 -20.27 36.14
N ALA A 541 -62.79 -19.23 35.63
CA ALA A 541 -62.01 -19.29 34.39
C ALA A 541 -60.48 -19.45 34.61
N VAL A 542 -60.03 -19.49 35.87
CA VAL A 542 -58.61 -19.33 36.24
C VAL A 542 -57.77 -20.61 36.09
N GLU A 543 -58.37 -21.79 35.94
CA GLU A 543 -57.58 -23.04 35.80
C GLU A 543 -57.02 -23.28 34.38
N ASN A 544 -57.54 -22.60 33.34
CA ASN A 544 -57.11 -22.82 31.96
C ASN A 544 -56.08 -21.80 31.42
N SER A 545 -55.75 -20.75 32.19
CA SER A 545 -54.86 -19.66 31.74
C SER A 545 -53.64 -19.45 32.65
N LEU A 546 -53.23 -20.46 33.42
CA LEU A 546 -51.96 -20.40 34.12
C LEU A 546 -50.81 -20.86 33.20
N VAL A 547 -49.88 -19.92 33.03
CA VAL A 547 -48.55 -20.04 32.42
C VAL A 547 -47.96 -21.46 32.58
N PRO A 548 -47.41 -22.08 31.52
CA PRO A 548 -46.93 -23.46 31.55
C PRO A 548 -45.80 -23.63 32.57
N ALA A 549 -46.05 -24.43 33.60
CA ALA A 549 -45.14 -24.67 34.72
C ALA A 549 -44.07 -25.73 34.45
N THR A 550 -43.88 -26.18 33.20
CA THR A 550 -42.85 -27.17 32.86
C THR A 550 -42.09 -26.80 31.58
N PRO A 551 -40.75 -26.98 31.54
CA PRO A 551 -39.95 -26.77 30.32
C PRO A 551 -40.44 -27.60 29.12
N ALA A 552 -41.07 -28.75 29.36
CA ALA A 552 -41.67 -29.60 28.33
C ALA A 552 -42.87 -28.94 27.63
N ALA A 553 -43.73 -28.21 28.36
CA ALA A 553 -44.89 -27.53 27.79
C ALA A 553 -44.51 -26.26 26.98
N ARG A 554 -43.33 -25.68 27.24
CA ARG A 554 -42.77 -24.62 26.38
C ARG A 554 -42.31 -25.15 25.02
N ARG A 555 -41.80 -26.39 24.98
CA ARG A 555 -41.33 -27.04 23.76
C ARG A 555 -42.48 -27.44 22.82
N SER A 556 -43.62 -27.83 23.38
CA SER A 556 -44.82 -28.14 22.58
C SER A 556 -45.49 -26.90 21.98
N GLN A 557 -45.48 -25.75 22.67
CA GLN A 557 -45.99 -24.49 22.10
C GLN A 557 -45.11 -23.93 20.98
N LEU A 558 -43.78 -24.08 21.05
CA LEU A 558 -42.87 -23.68 19.97
C LEU A 558 -43.02 -24.56 18.71
N LEU A 559 -43.41 -25.83 18.87
CA LEU A 559 -43.71 -26.73 17.76
C LEU A 559 -45.11 -26.49 17.17
N ALA A 560 -46.07 -26.00 17.97
CA ALA A 560 -47.40 -25.65 17.49
C ALA A 560 -47.45 -24.33 16.70
N SER A 561 -46.53 -23.38 16.98
CA SER A 561 -46.40 -22.13 16.22
C SER A 561 -45.59 -22.26 14.92
N THR A 562 -45.05 -23.44 14.62
CA THR A 562 -44.40 -23.74 13.33
C THR A 562 -45.30 -24.60 12.46
N THR A 563 -46.49 -24.09 12.13
CA THR A 563 -47.13 -24.45 10.87
C THR A 563 -46.54 -23.51 9.81
N PRO A 564 -45.77 -24.01 8.84
CA PRO A 564 -45.32 -23.18 7.73
C PRO A 564 -46.55 -22.87 6.88
N ALA A 565 -47.01 -21.62 6.91
CA ALA A 565 -47.87 -21.09 5.86
C ALA A 565 -47.04 -21.06 4.57
N TYR A 566 -47.09 -22.15 3.84
CA TYR A 566 -46.63 -22.24 2.46
C TYR A 566 -47.60 -21.39 1.62
N THR A 567 -47.33 -20.10 1.50
CA THR A 567 -47.89 -19.27 0.42
C THR A 567 -47.06 -19.52 -0.83
N PRO A 568 -47.59 -20.20 -1.87
CA PRO A 568 -46.88 -20.33 -3.12
C PRO A 568 -46.83 -18.96 -3.82
N GLY A 569 -45.61 -18.47 -4.06
CA GLY A 569 -45.37 -17.27 -4.86
C GLY A 569 -45.92 -17.47 -6.28
N THR A 570 -47.06 -16.86 -6.54
CA THR A 570 -47.62 -16.69 -7.89
C THR A 570 -47.52 -15.20 -8.22
N GLY A 571 -46.81 -14.88 -9.31
CA GLY A 571 -46.80 -13.54 -9.89
C GLY A 571 -45.44 -12.86 -9.93
N LEU A 572 -44.47 -13.43 -10.64
CA LEU A 572 -43.24 -12.73 -11.04
C LEU A 572 -42.93 -12.97 -12.52
N PHE A 573 -43.96 -12.93 -13.38
CA PHE A 573 -43.82 -12.67 -14.82
C PHE A 573 -45.17 -12.11 -15.33
N GLY A 574 -45.15 -10.91 -15.91
CA GLY A 574 -46.31 -10.33 -16.59
C GLY A 574 -46.33 -8.81 -16.58
N ALA A 575 -45.75 -8.21 -17.62
CA ALA A 575 -45.80 -6.79 -17.92
C ALA A 575 -47.24 -6.28 -18.13
N THR A 576 -47.53 -5.03 -17.75
CA THR A 576 -48.23 -3.99 -18.54
C THR A 576 -48.54 -2.78 -17.65
N GLY A 577 -48.30 -1.57 -18.20
CA GLY A 577 -48.28 -0.32 -17.47
C GLY A 577 -49.62 0.38 -17.21
N ARG A 578 -49.55 1.38 -16.33
CA ARG A 578 -50.37 2.60 -16.15
C ARG A 578 -49.90 3.24 -14.83
N THR A 579 -49.04 4.26 -14.83
CA THR A 579 -49.30 5.72 -14.94
C THR A 579 -50.16 6.31 -13.80
N ILE A 580 -49.67 7.43 -13.21
CA ILE A 580 -50.41 8.53 -12.49
C ILE A 580 -50.68 8.23 -11.00
N ASP A 581 -50.36 9.02 -9.95
CA ASP A 581 -49.85 10.40 -9.68
C ASP A 581 -49.08 10.36 -8.33
N GLU A 582 -47.96 11.05 -8.09
CA GLU A 582 -47.80 12.47 -7.69
C GLU A 582 -48.75 12.94 -6.56
N GLU A 583 -48.23 12.97 -5.32
CA GLU A 583 -48.59 14.01 -4.35
C GLU A 583 -47.33 14.36 -3.54
N GLN A 584 -46.94 15.63 -3.69
CA GLN A 584 -45.88 16.35 -3.00
C GLN A 584 -46.26 16.56 -1.55
N ASP A 585 -45.28 16.44 -0.64
CA ASP A 585 -45.29 17.19 0.62
C ASP A 585 -43.93 17.90 0.75
N GLU A 586 -44.01 19.22 0.60
CA GLU A 586 -43.00 20.23 0.88
C GLU A 586 -42.86 20.43 2.40
N ALA A 587 -41.62 20.66 2.88
CA ALA A 587 -41.22 21.50 4.02
C ALA A 587 -39.87 21.01 4.56
N GLU A 588 -38.86 21.81 4.88
CA GLU A 588 -38.62 23.25 4.82
C GLU A 588 -37.10 23.38 4.97
N GLU A 589 -36.50 24.27 4.19
CA GLU A 589 -35.09 24.65 4.24
C GLU A 589 -34.86 25.59 5.43
N GLU A 590 -33.85 25.32 6.26
CA GLU A 590 -33.18 26.35 7.06
C GLU A 590 -31.71 26.37 6.64
N GLU A 591 -31.35 27.43 5.92
CA GLU A 591 -29.99 27.83 5.56
C GLU A 591 -29.26 28.34 6.81
N GLU A 592 -28.13 27.74 7.17
CA GLU A 592 -27.20 28.30 8.16
C GLU A 592 -26.00 28.90 7.40
N GLU A 593 -26.12 30.21 7.18
CA GLU A 593 -25.13 31.12 6.62
C GLU A 593 -23.90 31.19 7.54
N VAL A 594 -22.74 30.73 7.07
CA VAL A 594 -21.46 30.81 7.79
C VAL A 594 -20.62 31.92 7.18
N ASP A 595 -20.54 33.04 7.90
CA ASP A 595 -19.68 34.19 7.63
C ASP A 595 -18.19 33.80 7.56
N GLU A 596 -17.56 34.10 6.42
CA GLU A 596 -16.10 34.23 6.27
C GLU A 596 -15.64 35.62 6.75
N PRO A 597 -14.61 35.76 7.60
CA PRO A 597 -14.01 37.05 7.87
C PRO A 597 -12.91 37.39 6.86
N ASP A 598 -13.10 38.51 6.17
CA ASP A 598 -12.11 39.28 5.42
C ASP A 598 -10.90 39.65 6.31
N GLU A 599 -9.70 39.21 5.91
CA GLU A 599 -8.44 39.75 6.44
C GLU A 599 -7.82 40.74 5.44
N VAL A 600 -7.81 41.99 5.90
CA VAL A 600 -7.40 43.22 5.23
C VAL A 600 -5.88 43.26 4.99
N ARG A 601 -5.50 43.54 3.74
CA ARG A 601 -4.21 44.16 3.39
C ARG A 601 -4.32 45.68 3.51
N ALA A 602 -3.51 46.30 4.38
CA ALA A 602 -2.77 47.54 4.12
C ALA A 602 -1.99 48.03 5.37
N SER A 603 -0.69 47.79 5.39
CA SER A 603 0.42 48.75 5.68
C SER A 603 1.74 48.01 5.62
#